data_AF-A0A8T5GTW8-F1
#
_entry.id   AF-A0A8T5GTW8-F1
#
_cell.length_a   1.000
_cell.length_b   1.000
_cell.length_c   1.000
_cell.angle_alpha   90.00
_cell.angle_beta   90.00
_cell.angle_gamma   90.00
#
_symmetry.space_group_name_H-M   'P 1'
#
loop_
_entity.id
_entity.type
_entity.pdbx_description
1 polymer ?
#
loop_
_entity_poly.entity_id
_entity_poly.type
_entity_poly.pdbx_seq_one_letter_code
_entity_poly.pdbx_strand_id
1 'polypeptide(L)'
;MDWKKHSRTGMKAAGAMGAINLVIVGFMMLVGYDTTPLDPSGVEIPVPVFAIATVIGGGVVPGLIGTVVWTKIDERWEEKSRLIFALLALILATFMTLPFTNPRVPTGDAYVLTAVLHYTTAILGGWFIPSFANAPKIVRAR
;
A
#
# COMPACT_ATOMS: atom_id res chain seq x y z
N MET A 1 0.94 21.78 10.11
CA MET A 1 0.86 20.62 9.18
C MET A 1 0.10 21.07 7.94
N ASP A 2 0.71 21.06 6.76
CA ASP A 2 0.10 21.55 5.50
C ASP A 2 -0.72 20.42 4.85
N TRP A 3 -2.01 20.40 5.15
CA TRP A 3 -2.92 19.34 4.68
C TRP A 3 -2.97 19.23 3.15
N LYS A 4 -2.86 20.35 2.43
CA LYS A 4 -2.87 20.36 0.96
C LYS A 4 -1.63 19.67 0.39
N LYS A 5 -0.47 19.87 1.01
CA LYS A 5 0.76 19.17 0.66
C LYS A 5 0.63 17.67 0.94
N HIS A 6 0.12 17.28 2.12
CA HIS A 6 -0.06 15.87 2.47
C HIS A 6 -1.02 15.15 1.55
N SER A 7 -2.21 15.71 1.29
CA SER A 7 -3.18 15.10 0.39
C SER A 7 -2.60 14.97 -1.03
N ARG A 8 -1.86 15.97 -1.52
CA ARG A 8 -1.25 15.90 -2.86
C ARG A 8 -0.16 14.83 -2.94
N THR A 9 0.74 14.78 -1.96
CA THR A 9 1.80 13.76 -1.91
C THR A 9 1.21 12.37 -1.75
N GLY A 10 0.26 12.20 -0.83
CA GLY A 10 -0.41 10.94 -0.58
C GLY A 10 -1.20 10.44 -1.78
N MET A 11 -1.89 11.33 -2.52
CA MET A 11 -2.60 10.94 -3.74
C MET A 11 -1.66 10.53 -4.88
N LYS A 12 -0.49 11.17 -5.01
CA LYS A 12 0.52 10.74 -6.00
C LYS A 12 1.08 9.36 -5.66
N ALA A 13 1.43 9.14 -4.39
CA ALA A 13 1.88 7.84 -3.92
C ALA A 13 0.79 6.77 -4.11
N ALA A 14 -0.45 7.08 -3.73
CA ALA A 14 -1.61 6.21 -3.89
C ALA A 14 -1.82 5.77 -5.35
N GLY A 15 -1.73 6.71 -6.29
CA GLY A 15 -1.86 6.40 -7.71
C GLY A 15 -0.77 5.45 -8.21
N ALA A 16 0.49 5.71 -7.86
CA ALA A 16 1.61 4.87 -8.26
C ALA A 16 1.53 3.46 -7.63
N MET A 17 1.25 3.40 -6.33
CA MET A 17 1.11 2.14 -5.58
C MET A 17 -0.06 1.32 -6.08
N GLY A 18 -1.24 1.94 -6.24
CA GLY A 18 -2.44 1.27 -6.74
C GLY A 18 -2.25 0.73 -8.16
N ALA A 19 -1.64 1.51 -9.06
CA ALA A 19 -1.36 1.06 -10.43
C ALA A 19 -0.42 -0.16 -10.46
N ILE A 20 0.68 -0.12 -9.70
CA ILE A 20 1.63 -1.25 -9.67
C ILE A 20 1.00 -2.48 -9.00
N ASN A 21 0.26 -2.30 -7.90
CA ASN A 21 -0.44 -3.41 -7.27
C ASN A 21 -1.47 -4.06 -8.20
N LEU A 22 -2.18 -3.29 -9.03
CA LEU A 22 -3.06 -3.87 -10.05
C LEU A 22 -2.31 -4.69 -11.11
N VAL A 23 -1.14 -4.22 -11.55
CA VAL A 23 -0.28 -4.98 -12.47
C VAL A 23 0.16 -6.29 -11.82
N ILE A 24 0.51 -6.25 -10.52
CA ILE A 24 0.89 -7.45 -9.76
C ILE A 24 -0.29 -8.42 -9.62
N VAL A 25 -1.50 -7.94 -9.32
CA VAL A 25 -2.71 -8.78 -9.30
C VAL A 25 -2.91 -9.46 -10.65
N GLY A 26 -2.85 -8.70 -11.74
CA GLY A 26 -3.01 -9.26 -13.09
C GLY A 26 -1.96 -10.32 -13.39
N PHE A 27 -0.69 -10.08 -13.03
CA PHE A 27 0.38 -11.07 -13.20
C PHE A 27 0.16 -12.33 -12.35
N MET A 28 -0.21 -12.18 -11.08
CA MET A 28 -0.49 -13.29 -10.17
C MET A 28 -1.62 -14.18 -10.70
N MET A 29 -2.70 -13.57 -11.20
CA MET A 29 -3.81 -14.30 -11.84
C MET A 29 -3.35 -15.04 -13.09
N LEU A 30 -2.49 -14.43 -13.92
CA LEU A 30 -1.94 -15.09 -15.13
C LEU A 30 -1.09 -16.32 -14.82
N VAL A 31 -0.42 -16.38 -13.68
CA VAL A 31 0.41 -17.53 -13.28
C VAL A 31 -0.35 -18.57 -12.44
N GLY A 32 -1.67 -18.39 -12.25
CA GLY A 32 -2.55 -19.38 -11.61
C GLY A 32 -3.05 -19.02 -10.20
N TYR A 33 -2.71 -17.83 -9.67
CA TYR A 33 -3.31 -17.32 -8.43
C TYR A 33 -4.59 -16.52 -8.74
N ASP A 34 -5.61 -17.21 -9.26
CA ASP A 34 -6.85 -16.60 -9.73
C ASP A 34 -7.97 -16.55 -8.68
N THR A 35 -7.77 -17.22 -7.54
CA THR A 35 -8.73 -17.20 -6.42
C THR A 35 -8.59 -15.91 -5.60
N THR A 36 -9.65 -15.12 -5.55
CA THR A 36 -9.71 -13.92 -4.72
C THR A 36 -9.96 -14.27 -3.24
N PRO A 37 -9.60 -13.38 -2.28
CA PRO A 37 -10.03 -13.51 -0.89
C PRO A 37 -11.54 -13.70 -0.78
N LEU A 38 -11.97 -14.68 0.00
CA LEU A 38 -13.39 -14.92 0.28
C LEU A 38 -13.93 -13.87 1.24
N ASP A 39 -15.17 -13.41 1.01
CA ASP A 39 -15.93 -12.69 2.02
C ASP A 39 -16.25 -13.64 3.19
N PRO A 40 -16.34 -13.18 4.45
CA PRO A 40 -16.81 -13.96 5.60
C PRO A 40 -18.11 -14.77 5.40
N SER A 41 -18.95 -14.44 4.41
CA SER A 41 -20.11 -15.26 4.03
C SER A 41 -19.77 -16.53 3.22
N GLY A 42 -18.49 -16.74 2.87
CA GLY A 42 -18.02 -17.82 2.01
C GLY A 42 -18.19 -17.53 0.51
N VAL A 43 -18.55 -16.31 0.15
CA VAL A 43 -18.77 -15.89 -1.25
C VAL A 43 -17.46 -15.38 -1.85
N GLU A 44 -17.17 -15.84 -3.06
CA GLU A 44 -16.03 -15.37 -3.84
C GLU A 44 -16.21 -13.90 -4.24
N ILE A 45 -15.17 -13.09 -4.05
CA ILE A 45 -15.21 -11.68 -4.41
C ILE A 45 -14.95 -11.57 -5.92
N PRO A 46 -15.86 -10.96 -6.70
CA PRO A 46 -15.63 -10.77 -8.13
C PRO A 46 -14.34 -10.00 -8.40
N VAL A 47 -13.56 -10.41 -9.40
CA VAL A 47 -12.28 -9.79 -9.77
C VAL A 47 -12.35 -8.26 -9.88
N PRO A 48 -13.37 -7.64 -10.52
CA PRO A 48 -13.47 -6.19 -10.57
C PRO A 48 -13.60 -5.53 -9.18
N VAL A 49 -14.34 -6.17 -8.26
CA VAL A 49 -14.51 -5.69 -6.88
C VAL A 49 -13.18 -5.82 -6.13
N PHE A 50 -12.48 -6.94 -6.28
CA PHE A 50 -11.17 -7.14 -5.69
C PHE A 50 -10.11 -6.15 -6.22
N ALA A 51 -10.14 -5.84 -7.52
CA ALA A 51 -9.27 -4.84 -8.13
C ALA A 51 -9.53 -3.43 -7.54
N ILE A 52 -10.79 -3.03 -7.38
CA ILE A 52 -11.16 -1.77 -6.72
C ILE A 52 -10.67 -1.76 -5.27
N ALA A 53 -10.89 -2.85 -4.53
CA ALA A 53 -10.41 -2.98 -3.16
C ALA A 53 -8.88 -2.88 -3.08
N THR A 54 -8.16 -3.43 -4.05
CA THR A 54 -6.69 -3.33 -4.15
C THR A 54 -6.23 -1.89 -4.37
N VAL A 55 -6.91 -1.12 -5.22
CA VAL A 55 -6.58 0.31 -5.42
C VAL A 55 -6.81 1.11 -4.15
N ILE A 56 -7.92 0.85 -3.45
CA ILE A 56 -8.27 1.59 -2.23
C ILE A 56 -7.35 1.17 -1.08
N GLY A 57 -7.28 -0.11 -0.78
CA GLY A 57 -6.56 -0.68 0.36
C GLY A 57 -5.04 -0.77 0.16
N GLY A 58 -4.57 -0.99 -1.06
CA GLY A 58 -3.15 -1.06 -1.41
C GLY A 58 -2.58 0.26 -1.97
N GLY A 59 -3.43 1.23 -2.28
CA GLY A 59 -3.02 2.52 -2.85
C GLY A 59 -3.48 3.71 -2.00
N VAL A 60 -4.78 4.03 -2.04
CA VAL A 60 -5.35 5.25 -1.45
C VAL A 60 -5.11 5.34 0.06
N VAL A 61 -5.51 4.31 0.80
CA VAL A 61 -5.41 4.30 2.26
C VAL A 61 -3.94 4.36 2.72
N PRO A 62 -3.02 3.51 2.22
CA PRO A 62 -1.60 3.57 2.58
C PRO A 62 -0.94 4.87 2.13
N GLY A 63 -1.28 5.41 0.95
CA GLY A 63 -0.72 6.65 0.45
C GLY A 63 -1.07 7.85 1.33
N LEU A 64 -2.34 7.97 1.74
CA LEU A 64 -2.80 9.07 2.60
C LEU A 64 -2.29 8.94 4.03
N ILE A 65 -2.53 7.79 4.69
CA ILE A 65 -2.12 7.56 6.08
C ILE A 65 -0.59 7.55 6.18
N GLY A 66 0.08 6.85 5.27
CA GLY A 66 1.53 6.74 5.25
C GLY A 66 2.21 8.10 5.07
N THR A 67 1.61 9.05 4.34
CA THR A 67 2.17 10.41 4.23
C THR A 67 2.10 11.19 5.56
N VAL A 68 1.04 11.00 6.35
CA VAL A 68 0.93 11.59 7.70
C VAL A 68 2.00 11.00 8.62
N VAL A 69 2.12 9.66 8.63
CA VAL A 69 3.12 8.94 9.42
C VAL A 69 4.54 9.31 9.01
N TRP A 70 4.81 9.38 7.70
CA TRP A 70 6.09 9.82 7.14
C TRP A 70 6.50 11.17 7.69
N THR A 71 5.60 12.15 7.67
CA THR A 71 5.89 13.52 8.13
C THR A 71 6.36 13.54 9.58
N LYS A 72 5.72 12.74 10.44
CA LYS A 72 6.10 12.63 11.85
C LYS A 72 7.46 11.96 12.05
N ILE A 73 7.79 10.99 11.22
CA ILE A 73 9.08 10.30 11.28
C ILE A 73 10.18 11.22 10.75
N ASP A 74 9.94 11.88 9.61
CA ASP A 74 10.87 12.81 8.95
C ASP A 74 11.25 13.98 9.83
N GLU A 75 10.26 14.60 10.50
CA GLU A 75 10.47 15.68 11.48
C GLU A 75 11.34 15.27 12.68
N ARG A 76 11.37 13.97 13.03
CA ARG A 76 12.01 13.50 14.26
C ARG A 76 13.37 12.83 14.04
N TRP A 77 13.56 12.16 12.90
CA TRP A 77 14.69 11.24 12.71
C TRP A 77 15.53 11.55 11.46
N GLU A 78 15.19 12.61 10.71
CA GLU A 78 15.91 13.14 9.54
C GLU A 78 16.55 12.03 8.67
N GLU A 79 17.86 11.81 8.81
CA GLU A 79 18.64 10.83 8.03
C GLU A 79 18.13 9.38 8.15
N LYS A 80 17.59 9.00 9.31
CA LYS A 80 17.10 7.63 9.56
C LYS A 80 15.63 7.42 9.15
N SER A 81 14.94 8.48 8.75
CA SER A 81 13.49 8.47 8.54
C SER A 81 13.03 7.47 7.50
N ARG A 82 13.76 7.33 6.38
CA ARG A 82 13.44 6.35 5.33
C ARG A 82 13.50 4.91 5.85
N LEU A 83 14.55 4.58 6.59
CA LEU A 83 14.72 3.24 7.16
C LEU A 83 13.62 2.94 8.17
N ILE A 84 13.35 3.87 9.09
CA ILE A 84 12.33 3.71 10.14
C ILE A 84 10.93 3.54 9.51
N PHE A 85 10.60 4.36 8.51
CA PHE A 85 9.32 4.29 7.83
C PHE A 85 9.14 2.97 7.05
N ALA A 86 10.16 2.55 6.32
CA ALA A 86 10.13 1.28 5.59
C ALA A 86 9.98 0.08 6.53
N LEU A 87 10.74 0.05 7.64
CA LEU A 87 10.62 -1.00 8.65
C LEU A 87 9.23 -1.02 9.27
N LEU A 88 8.68 0.15 9.62
CA LEU A 88 7.32 0.24 10.15
C LEU A 88 6.28 -0.29 9.15
N ALA A 89 6.40 0.07 7.87
CA ALA A 89 5.50 -0.41 6.83
C ALA A 89 5.55 -1.93 6.67
N LEU A 90 6.76 -2.53 6.70
CA LEU A 90 6.95 -3.98 6.62
C LEU A 90 6.41 -4.71 7.86
N ILE A 91 6.62 -4.15 9.05
CA ILE A 91 6.07 -4.69 10.29
C ILE A 91 4.53 -4.69 10.24
N LEU A 92 3.92 -3.60 9.78
CA LEU A 92 2.47 -3.51 9.61
C LEU A 92 1.95 -4.51 8.57
N ALA A 93 2.61 -4.64 7.42
CA ALA A 93 2.27 -5.64 6.42
C ALA A 93 2.33 -7.06 7.00
N THR A 94 3.34 -7.35 7.82
CA THR A 94 3.48 -8.62 8.51
C THR A 94 2.29 -8.85 9.45
N PHE A 95 1.97 -7.90 10.32
CA PHE A 95 0.83 -8.01 11.24
C PHE A 95 -0.51 -8.20 10.52
N MET A 96 -0.71 -7.53 9.39
CA MET A 96 -1.94 -7.67 8.59
C MET A 96 -2.03 -8.99 7.81
N THR A 97 -0.91 -9.69 7.63
CA THR A 97 -0.84 -10.96 6.90
C THR A 97 -0.94 -12.17 7.83
N LEU A 98 -0.68 -12.01 9.12
CA LEU A 98 -0.66 -13.15 10.05
C LEU A 98 -2.08 -13.67 10.36
N PRO A 99 -2.31 -15.00 10.34
CA PRO A 99 -3.63 -15.58 10.52
C PRO A 99 -4.20 -15.45 11.95
N PHE A 100 -3.36 -15.18 12.94
CA PHE A 100 -3.80 -15.01 14.34
C PHE A 100 -4.28 -13.59 14.67
N THR A 101 -3.98 -12.60 13.83
CA THR A 101 -4.51 -11.23 13.99
C THR A 101 -5.85 -11.05 13.30
N ASN A 102 -6.21 -11.97 12.38
CA ASN A 102 -7.51 -12.01 11.73
C ASN A 102 -7.95 -13.48 11.52
N PRO A 103 -8.91 -14.00 12.31
CA PRO A 103 -9.41 -15.38 12.14
C PRO A 103 -10.12 -15.62 10.78
N ARG A 104 -10.28 -14.58 9.95
CA ARG A 104 -10.82 -14.61 8.59
C ARG A 104 -9.72 -14.45 7.53
N VAL A 105 -8.45 -14.74 7.86
CA VAL A 105 -7.36 -14.70 6.88
C VAL A 105 -7.65 -15.71 5.76
N PRO A 106 -7.51 -15.30 4.48
CA PRO A 106 -7.68 -16.21 3.34
C PRO A 106 -6.74 -17.40 3.42
N THR A 107 -7.09 -18.52 2.80
CA THR A 107 -6.24 -19.72 2.69
C THR A 107 -5.85 -19.97 1.23
N GLY A 108 -4.87 -20.86 1.01
CA GLY A 108 -4.44 -21.23 -0.35
C GLY A 108 -3.96 -20.03 -1.18
N ASP A 109 -4.39 -19.95 -2.44
CA ASP A 109 -3.95 -18.93 -3.38
C ASP A 109 -4.35 -17.51 -2.98
N ALA A 110 -5.53 -17.36 -2.37
CA ALA A 110 -5.99 -16.09 -1.84
C ALA A 110 -5.11 -15.57 -0.70
N TYR A 111 -4.51 -16.47 0.10
CA TYR A 111 -3.52 -16.10 1.11
C TYR A 111 -2.26 -15.54 0.46
N VAL A 112 -1.73 -16.25 -0.54
CA VAL A 112 -0.52 -15.85 -1.26
C VAL A 112 -0.73 -14.48 -1.92
N LEU A 113 -1.85 -14.30 -2.62
CA LEU A 113 -2.20 -13.05 -3.28
C LEU A 113 -2.31 -11.88 -2.28
N THR A 114 -2.98 -12.10 -1.15
CA THR A 114 -3.10 -11.09 -0.09
C THR A 114 -1.74 -10.75 0.53
N ALA A 115 -0.92 -11.75 0.82
CA ALA A 115 0.42 -11.55 1.37
C ALA A 115 1.29 -10.73 0.42
N VAL A 116 1.33 -11.11 -0.87
CA VAL A 116 2.06 -10.37 -1.90
C VAL A 116 1.61 -8.91 -1.90
N LEU A 117 0.30 -8.64 -1.90
CA LEU A 117 -0.22 -7.27 -1.90
C LEU A 117 0.13 -6.47 -0.65
N HIS A 118 0.13 -7.07 0.54
CA HIS A 118 0.57 -6.37 1.74
C HIS A 118 2.04 -5.96 1.68
N TYR A 119 2.92 -6.89 1.29
CA TYR A 119 4.35 -6.62 1.21
C TYR A 119 4.69 -5.66 0.07
N THR A 120 4.08 -5.80 -1.11
CA THR A 120 4.30 -4.87 -2.23
C THR A 120 3.82 -3.47 -1.84
N THR A 121 2.65 -3.35 -1.21
CA THR A 121 2.15 -2.07 -0.68
C THR A 121 3.14 -1.43 0.29
N ALA A 122 3.70 -2.21 1.23
CA ALA A 122 4.70 -1.70 2.17
C ALA A 122 5.99 -1.24 1.48
N ILE A 123 6.52 -2.04 0.56
CA ILE A 123 7.74 -1.72 -0.20
C ILE A 123 7.53 -0.46 -1.05
N LEU A 124 6.45 -0.42 -1.82
CA LEU A 124 6.11 0.71 -2.69
C LEU A 124 5.80 1.96 -1.86
N GLY A 125 5.13 1.82 -0.72
CA GLY A 125 4.89 2.92 0.23
C GLY A 125 6.21 3.49 0.76
N GLY A 126 7.11 2.62 1.21
CA GLY A 126 8.46 2.97 1.67
C GLY A 126 9.29 3.71 0.63
N TRP A 127 9.02 3.47 -0.66
CA TRP A 127 9.71 4.16 -1.75
C TRP A 127 9.00 5.45 -2.19
N PHE A 128 7.72 5.38 -2.56
CA PHE A 128 7.02 6.49 -3.20
C PHE A 128 6.66 7.61 -2.24
N ILE A 129 6.26 7.31 -1.00
CA ILE A 129 5.83 8.34 -0.06
C ILE A 129 6.98 9.30 0.26
N PRO A 130 8.18 8.83 0.64
CA PRO A 130 9.33 9.71 0.83
C PRO A 130 9.75 10.44 -0.44
N SER A 131 9.67 9.77 -1.60
CA SER A 131 10.10 10.33 -2.89
C SER A 131 9.21 11.50 -3.32
N PHE A 132 7.89 11.36 -3.19
CA PHE A 132 6.95 12.43 -3.52
C PHE A 132 6.86 13.52 -2.43
N ALA A 133 7.21 13.21 -1.18
CA ALA A 133 7.31 14.20 -0.11
C ALA A 133 8.51 15.14 -0.29
N ASN A 134 9.62 14.59 -0.78
CA ASN A 134 10.91 15.29 -0.98
C ASN A 134 11.13 15.82 -2.41
N ALA A 135 10.18 15.62 -3.32
CA ALA A 135 10.33 16.09 -4.70
C ALA A 135 10.53 17.63 -4.73
N PRO A 136 11.56 18.13 -5.44
CA PRO A 136 11.82 19.56 -5.53
C PRO A 136 10.60 20.29 -6.08
N LYS A 137 10.28 21.46 -5.52
CA LYS A 137 9.21 22.32 -6.02
C LYS A 137 9.56 22.69 -7.47
N ILE A 138 8.76 22.25 -8.43
CA ILE A 138 8.82 22.76 -9.80
C ILE A 138 8.50 24.26 -9.70
N VAL A 139 9.53 25.11 -9.73
CA VAL A 139 9.38 26.55 -9.89
C VAL A 139 8.90 26.75 -11.32
N ARG A 140 7.59 26.95 -11.50
CA ARG A 140 7.09 27.46 -12.78
C ARG A 140 7.64 28.87 -12.92
N ALA A 141 8.59 29.06 -13.82
CA ALA A 141 8.95 30.38 -14.30
C ALA A 141 7.65 31.05 -14.78
N ARG A 142 7.35 32.22 -14.19
CA ARG A 142 6.25 33.08 -14.64
C ARG A 142 6.67 33.79 -15.91
#